data_AF-A0A6J1R056-F1
#
_entry.id   AF-A0A6J1R056-F1
#
_cell.length_a   1.000
_cell.length_b   1.000
_cell.length_c   1.000
_cell.angle_alpha   90.00
_cell.angle_beta   90.00
_cell.angle_gamma   90.00
#
_symmetry.space_group_name_H-M   'P 1'
#
loop_
_entity.id
_entity.type
_entity.pdbx_description
1 polymer ?
#
loop_
_entity_poly.entity_id
_entity_poly.type
_entity_poly.pdbx_seq_one_letter_code
_entity_poly.pdbx_strand_id
1 'polypeptide(L)'
;MELHRINALANCKNLRTVDLEIMDYPRVHFDDSLSRLLSSCQLLEEIYLNNIVLTDRNLKLLAECKNLKRLHLKNVEFVTPDNVSIILEQCSKLQKLFLEVHNISRNLIRQWRKSHPHVYIYASGGIYM
;
A
#
# COMPACT_ATOMS: atom_id res chain seq x y z
N MET A 1 10.62 11.03 -10.73
CA MET A 1 10.37 11.85 -9.53
C MET A 1 11.08 11.24 -8.33
N GLU A 2 12.12 11.91 -7.81
CA GLU A 2 12.71 11.52 -6.53
C GLU A 2 11.73 11.78 -5.37
N LEU A 3 11.62 10.80 -4.47
CA LEU A 3 10.77 10.84 -3.27
C LEU A 3 11.12 12.00 -2.31
N HIS A 4 12.24 12.68 -2.48
CA HIS A 4 12.59 13.85 -1.68
C HIS A 4 11.54 14.98 -1.71
N ARG A 5 10.73 15.09 -2.77
CA ARG A 5 9.70 16.14 -2.87
C ARG A 5 8.44 15.87 -2.03
N ILE A 6 8.19 14.64 -1.60
CA ILE A 6 6.98 14.30 -0.83
C ILE A 6 7.14 14.56 0.68
N ASN A 7 8.37 14.81 1.16
CA ASN A 7 8.61 15.14 2.56
C ASN A 7 7.84 16.40 3.00
N ALA A 8 7.59 17.35 2.09
CA ALA A 8 6.75 18.51 2.36
C ALA A 8 5.30 18.14 2.74
N LEU A 9 4.77 17.04 2.18
CA LEU A 9 3.41 16.56 2.48
C LEU A 9 3.27 16.07 3.92
N ALA A 10 4.36 15.67 4.59
CA ALA A 10 4.32 15.24 5.98
C ALA A 10 3.88 16.35 6.96
N ASN A 11 3.92 17.61 6.53
CA ASN A 11 3.40 18.74 7.29
C ASN A 11 1.89 18.97 7.09
N CYS A 12 1.28 18.32 6.09
CA CYS A 12 -0.15 18.42 5.82
C CYS A 12 -0.94 17.46 6.74
N LYS A 13 -1.17 17.86 8.00
CA LYS A 13 -1.82 16.99 9.01
C LYS A 13 -3.28 16.62 8.69
N ASN A 14 -3.94 17.38 7.82
CA ASN A 14 -5.31 17.12 7.36
C ASN A 14 -5.38 16.34 6.04
N LEU A 15 -4.25 15.81 5.56
CA LEU A 15 -4.20 15.06 4.32
C LEU A 15 -5.02 13.76 4.44
N ARG A 16 -5.93 13.57 3.48
CA ARG A 16 -6.84 12.43 3.41
C ARG A 16 -6.50 11.47 2.27
N THR A 17 -5.90 11.99 1.22
CA THR A 17 -5.50 11.21 0.05
C THR A 17 -4.06 11.53 -0.29
N VAL A 18 -3.29 10.48 -0.58
CA VAL A 18 -1.94 10.59 -1.12
C VAL A 18 -1.88 9.75 -2.39
N ASP A 19 -1.45 10.39 -3.46
CA ASP A 19 -1.19 9.75 -4.73
C ASP A 19 0.31 9.83 -5.04
N LEU A 20 0.92 8.65 -5.16
CA LEU A 20 2.33 8.45 -5.42
C LEU A 20 2.50 7.53 -6.63
N GLU A 21 1.85 7.91 -7.73
CA GLU A 21 2.06 7.30 -9.03
C GLU A 21 3.41 7.69 -9.65
N ILE A 22 4.46 6.96 -9.27
CA ILE A 22 5.79 7.14 -9.86
C ILE A 22 5.87 6.31 -11.14
N MET A 23 6.27 6.95 -12.25
CA MET A 23 6.42 6.33 -13.57
C MET A 23 7.87 6.06 -13.96
N ASP A 24 8.82 6.34 -13.07
CA ASP A 24 10.25 6.13 -13.30
C ASP A 24 10.61 4.63 -13.36
N TYR A 25 11.71 4.26 -14.00
CA TYR A 25 12.24 2.89 -13.99
C TYR A 25 13.72 2.94 -13.58
N PRO A 26 14.22 2.05 -12.69
CA PRO A 26 13.56 0.90 -12.07
C PRO A 26 12.53 1.26 -10.99
N ARG A 27 11.85 0.24 -10.43
CA ARG A 27 10.96 0.41 -9.25
C ARG A 27 11.70 1.10 -8.12
N VAL A 28 11.01 2.01 -7.43
CA VAL A 28 11.60 2.75 -6.31
C VAL A 28 11.45 1.98 -5.00
N HIS A 29 12.39 2.19 -4.09
CA HIS A 29 12.27 1.71 -2.71
C HIS A 29 11.53 2.73 -1.86
N PHE A 30 10.78 2.21 -0.90
CA PHE A 30 10.10 3.03 0.10
C PHE A 30 11.13 3.64 1.06
N ASP A 31 11.30 4.96 1.02
CA ASP A 31 12.34 5.70 1.74
C ASP A 31 11.87 6.32 3.08
N ASP A 32 12.75 7.07 3.73
CA ASP A 32 12.44 7.79 4.98
C ASP A 32 11.42 8.91 4.77
N SER A 33 11.35 9.50 3.57
CA SER A 33 10.38 10.55 3.23
C SER A 33 8.94 10.01 3.29
N LEU A 34 8.70 8.83 2.70
CA LEU A 34 7.42 8.15 2.78
C LEU A 34 7.07 7.70 4.20
N SER A 35 8.07 7.19 4.92
CA SER A 35 7.88 6.76 6.31
C SER A 35 7.38 7.92 7.17
N ARG A 36 8.01 9.09 7.04
CA ARG A 36 7.59 10.31 7.75
C ARG A 36 6.19 10.76 7.33
N LEU A 37 5.84 10.69 6.05
CA LEU A 37 4.51 11.04 5.54
C LEU A 37 3.42 10.19 6.22
N LEU A 38 3.57 8.85 6.16
CA LEU A 38 2.58 7.93 6.74
C LEU A 38 2.47 8.09 8.27
N SER A 39 3.59 8.25 8.97
CA SER A 39 3.56 8.48 10.42
C SER A 39 2.98 9.85 10.79
N SER A 40 3.05 10.84 9.89
CA SER A 40 2.58 12.21 10.17
C SER A 40 1.12 12.47 9.82
N CYS A 41 0.62 11.84 8.76
CA CYS A 41 -0.70 12.10 8.19
C CYS A 41 -1.69 11.02 8.64
N GLN A 42 -2.04 11.00 9.92
CA GLN A 42 -2.89 9.95 10.51
C GLN A 42 -4.37 10.01 10.07
N LEU A 43 -4.76 11.04 9.32
CA LEU A 43 -6.10 11.20 8.73
C LEU A 43 -6.20 10.64 7.31
N LEU A 44 -5.15 9.97 6.80
CA LEU A 44 -5.18 9.34 5.49
C LEU A 44 -6.28 8.28 5.41
N GLU A 45 -7.10 8.41 4.37
CA GLU A 45 -8.18 7.51 4.01
C GLU A 45 -7.90 6.78 2.69
N GLU A 46 -7.06 7.36 1.82
CA GLU A 46 -6.69 6.77 0.54
C GLU A 46 -5.20 6.91 0.24
N ILE A 47 -4.61 5.83 -0.23
CA ILE A 47 -3.22 5.80 -0.67
C ILE A 47 -3.14 5.09 -2.01
N TYR A 48 -2.49 5.74 -2.98
CA TYR A 48 -2.14 5.18 -4.28
C TYR A 48 -0.62 5.07 -4.38
N LEU A 49 -0.11 3.85 -4.54
CA LEU A 49 1.31 3.58 -4.78
C LEU A 49 1.46 2.87 -6.12
N ASN A 50 2.34 3.39 -6.97
CA ASN A 50 2.73 2.72 -8.20
C ASN A 50 4.24 2.47 -8.24
N ASN A 51 4.63 1.35 -8.86
CA ASN A 51 6.02 1.08 -9.23
C ASN A 51 6.99 1.09 -8.03
N ILE A 52 6.60 0.42 -6.94
CA ILE A 52 7.32 0.41 -5.67
C ILE A 52 7.65 -1.02 -5.21
N VAL A 53 8.79 -1.17 -4.55
CA VAL A 53 9.14 -2.39 -3.79
C VAL A 53 8.74 -2.19 -2.33
N LEU A 54 7.88 -3.07 -1.82
CA LEU A 54 7.34 -3.03 -0.46
C LEU A 54 7.99 -4.13 0.40
N THR A 55 8.74 -3.69 1.41
CA THR A 55 9.30 -4.53 2.48
C THR A 55 8.29 -4.70 3.61
N ASP A 56 8.53 -5.66 4.50
CA ASP A 56 7.72 -5.88 5.71
C ASP A 56 7.61 -4.64 6.61
N ARG A 57 8.69 -3.85 6.67
CA ARG A 57 8.69 -2.58 7.40
C ARG A 57 7.70 -1.59 6.77
N ASN A 58 7.63 -1.54 5.45
CA ASN A 58 6.71 -0.64 4.75
C ASN A 58 5.25 -1.07 4.93
N LEU A 59 4.99 -2.38 4.93
CA LEU A 59 3.65 -2.92 5.20
C LEU A 59 3.19 -2.60 6.63
N LYS A 60 4.08 -2.68 7.62
CA LYS A 60 3.80 -2.25 9.00
C LYS A 60 3.44 -0.76 9.10
N LEU A 61 4.19 0.11 8.41
CA LEU A 61 3.88 1.55 8.38
C LEU A 61 2.54 1.85 7.70
N LEU A 62 2.20 1.15 6.62
CA LEU A 62 0.88 1.25 5.99
C LEU A 62 -0.23 0.78 6.96
N ALA A 63 0.01 -0.30 7.69
CA ALA A 63 -0.91 -0.83 8.70
C ALA A 63 -1.15 0.12 9.90
N GLU A 64 -0.25 1.07 10.15
CA GLU A 64 -0.43 2.12 11.16
C GLU A 64 -1.44 3.20 10.73
N CYS A 65 -1.77 3.31 9.43
CA CYS A 65 -2.76 4.25 8.91
C CYS A 65 -4.19 3.79 9.27
N LYS A 66 -4.62 4.01 10.52
CA LYS A 66 -5.90 3.48 11.06
C LYS A 66 -7.15 4.06 10.42
N ASN A 67 -7.04 5.15 9.67
CA ASN A 67 -8.14 5.75 8.92
C ASN A 67 -8.23 5.28 7.47
N LEU A 68 -7.30 4.43 7.01
CA LEU A 68 -7.23 3.97 5.62
C LEU A 68 -8.50 3.20 5.23
N LYS A 69 -9.15 3.64 4.16
CA LYS A 69 -10.36 3.03 3.57
C LYS A 69 -10.06 2.39 2.23
N ARG A 70 -9.14 2.95 1.46
CA ARG A 70 -8.76 2.47 0.12
C ARG A 70 -7.25 2.43 -0.03
N LEU A 71 -6.74 1.28 -0.45
CA LEU A 71 -5.32 1.12 -0.79
C LEU A 71 -5.21 0.63 -2.23
N HIS A 72 -4.54 1.41 -3.07
CA HIS A 72 -4.29 1.10 -4.47
C HIS A 72 -2.80 0.82 -4.65
N LEU A 73 -2.47 -0.39 -5.08
CA LEU A 73 -1.11 -0.85 -5.28
C LEU A 73 -0.98 -1.36 -6.72
N LYS A 74 -0.27 -0.59 -7.54
CA LYS A 74 -0.05 -0.88 -8.95
C LYS A 74 1.43 -1.12 -9.22
N ASN A 75 1.76 -2.11 -10.05
CA ASN A 75 3.13 -2.45 -10.41
C ASN A 75 4.01 -2.57 -9.16
N VAL A 76 3.55 -3.30 -8.14
CA VAL A 76 4.20 -3.43 -6.82
C VAL A 76 4.86 -4.79 -6.63
N GLU A 77 5.98 -4.83 -5.92
CA GLU A 77 6.68 -6.07 -5.59
C GLU A 77 6.76 -6.17 -4.08
N PHE A 78 6.23 -7.26 -3.54
CA PHE A 78 6.29 -7.53 -2.11
C PHE A 78 7.47 -8.45 -1.84
N VAL A 79 8.36 -8.05 -0.94
CA VAL A 79 9.47 -8.92 -0.49
C VAL A 79 8.92 -10.20 0.16
N THR A 80 7.81 -10.08 0.89
CA THR A 80 7.09 -11.21 1.47
C THR A 80 5.59 -11.01 1.26
N PRO A 81 5.00 -11.59 0.18
CA PRO A 81 3.60 -11.42 -0.17
C PRO A 81 2.60 -11.73 0.95
N ASP A 82 2.86 -12.75 1.77
CA ASP A 82 2.01 -13.14 2.89
C ASP A 82 1.83 -12.02 3.92
N ASN A 83 2.85 -11.20 4.14
CA ASN A 83 2.83 -10.14 5.14
C ASN A 83 1.89 -8.98 4.80
N VAL A 84 1.32 -8.93 3.59
CA VAL A 84 0.26 -7.97 3.26
C VAL A 84 -0.99 -8.19 4.11
N SER A 85 -1.19 -9.38 4.69
CA SER A 85 -2.30 -9.64 5.61
C SER A 85 -2.31 -8.69 6.81
N ILE A 86 -1.16 -8.18 7.24
CA ILE A 86 -1.09 -7.21 8.35
C ILE A 86 -1.92 -5.96 8.08
N ILE A 87 -2.01 -5.52 6.81
CA ILE A 87 -2.84 -4.37 6.43
C ILE A 87 -4.32 -4.74 6.55
N LEU A 88 -4.70 -5.94 6.11
CA LEU A 88 -6.07 -6.44 6.22
C LEU A 88 -6.51 -6.63 7.67
N GLU A 89 -5.59 -7.00 8.55
CA GLU A 89 -5.83 -7.24 9.98
C GLU A 89 -5.87 -5.96 10.80
N GLN A 90 -5.00 -4.98 10.48
CA GLN A 90 -4.77 -3.82 11.34
C GLN A 90 -5.45 -2.52 10.87
N CYS A 91 -5.79 -2.41 9.58
CA CYS A 91 -6.56 -1.28 9.06
C CYS A 91 -8.05 -1.58 9.17
N SER A 92 -8.63 -1.45 10.36
CA SER A 92 -10.04 -1.81 10.64
C SER A 92 -11.08 -1.03 9.82
N LYS A 93 -10.72 0.10 9.22
CA LYS A 93 -11.58 0.88 8.32
C LYS A 93 -11.37 0.57 6.85
N LEU A 94 -10.47 -0.35 6.50
CA LEU A 94 -10.17 -0.68 5.12
C LEU A 94 -11.39 -1.33 4.47
N GLN A 95 -11.80 -0.77 3.34
CA GLN A 95 -12.96 -1.23 2.58
C GLN A 95 -12.52 -1.84 1.25
N LYS A 96 -11.44 -1.33 0.65
CA LYS A 96 -10.98 -1.76 -0.66
C LYS A 96 -9.46 -1.87 -0.73
N LEU A 97 -9.00 -3.00 -1.23
CA LEU A 97 -7.61 -3.25 -1.61
C LEU A 97 -7.58 -3.55 -3.11
N PHE A 98 -6.89 -2.70 -3.87
CA PHE A 98 -6.68 -2.89 -5.30
C PHE A 98 -5.22 -3.27 -5.54
N LEU A 99 -5.04 -4.40 -6.19
CA LEU A 99 -3.75 -4.97 -6.54
C LEU A 99 -3.71 -5.13 -8.06
N GLU A 100 -2.82 -4.41 -8.72
CA GLU A 100 -2.62 -4.46 -10.17
C GLU A 100 -1.14 -4.71 -10.45
N VAL A 101 -0.81 -5.75 -11.23
CA VAL A 101 0.59 -6.11 -11.56
C VAL A 101 1.44 -6.32 -10.29
N HIS A 102 1.34 -7.52 -9.73
CA HIS A 102 1.96 -7.89 -8.44
C HIS A 102 2.49 -9.32 -8.44
N ASN A 103 3.32 -9.66 -7.44
CA ASN A 103 3.87 -11.01 -7.22
C ASN A 103 3.09 -11.87 -6.20
N ILE A 104 1.91 -11.43 -5.75
CA ILE A 104 1.04 -12.21 -4.85
C ILE A 104 0.35 -13.35 -5.60
N SER A 105 0.42 -14.57 -5.04
CA SER A 105 -0.20 -15.76 -5.62
C SER A 105 -1.73 -15.73 -5.59
N ARG A 106 -2.38 -16.38 -6.58
CA ARG A 106 -3.85 -16.48 -6.64
C ARG A 106 -4.45 -17.19 -5.41
N ASN A 107 -3.75 -18.15 -4.83
CA ASN A 107 -4.21 -18.89 -3.65
C ASN A 107 -4.25 -17.98 -2.42
N LEU A 108 -3.22 -17.15 -2.24
CA LEU A 108 -3.16 -16.20 -1.13
C LEU A 108 -4.26 -15.13 -1.25
N ILE A 109 -4.50 -14.59 -2.46
CA ILE A 109 -5.64 -13.69 -2.72
C ILE A 109 -6.99 -14.35 -2.39
N ARG A 110 -7.16 -15.63 -2.76
CA ARG A 110 -8.38 -16.39 -2.44
C ARG A 110 -8.54 -16.59 -0.93
N GLN A 111 -7.46 -16.86 -0.21
CA GLN A 111 -7.47 -16.98 1.25
C GLN A 111 -7.90 -15.66 1.89
N TRP A 112 -7.30 -14.54 1.49
CA TRP A 112 -7.66 -13.22 2.05
C TRP A 112 -9.12 -12.84 1.79
N ARG A 113 -9.65 -13.11 0.58
CA ARG A 113 -11.07 -12.88 0.28
C ARG A 113 -12.00 -13.71 1.17
N LYS A 114 -11.58 -14.91 1.60
CA LYS A 114 -12.34 -15.76 2.52
C LYS A 114 -12.22 -15.29 3.97
N SER A 115 -11.01 -14.92 4.43
CA SER A 115 -10.77 -14.53 5.82
C SER A 115 -11.14 -13.08 6.14
N HIS A 116 -11.16 -12.20 5.14
CA HIS A 116 -11.50 -10.78 5.29
C HIS A 116 -12.66 -10.38 4.36
N PRO A 117 -13.85 -10.97 4.50
CA PRO A 117 -14.98 -10.72 3.59
C PRO A 117 -15.52 -9.28 3.66
N HIS A 118 -15.14 -8.52 4.69
CA HIS A 118 -15.48 -7.11 4.85
C HIS A 118 -14.65 -6.17 3.96
N VAL A 119 -13.54 -6.67 3.39
CA VAL A 119 -12.68 -5.91 2.47
C VAL A 119 -12.92 -6.40 1.04
N TYR A 120 -13.26 -5.48 0.15
CA TYR A 120 -13.29 -5.76 -1.28
C TYR A 120 -11.86 -5.83 -1.82
N ILE A 121 -11.41 -7.03 -2.18
CA ILE A 121 -10.06 -7.27 -2.73
C ILE A 121 -10.15 -7.48 -4.25
N TYR A 122 -9.75 -6.46 -5.01
CA TYR A 122 -9.51 -6.56 -6.45
C TYR A 122 -8.05 -6.92 -6.71
N ALA A 123 -7.81 -7.91 -7.55
CA ALA A 123 -6.47 -8.36 -7.90
C ALA A 123 -6.43 -8.72 -9.39
N SER A 124 -5.52 -8.09 -10.13
CA SER A 124 -5.31 -8.33 -11.56
C SER A 124 -3.82 -8.33 -11.89
N GLY A 125 -3.43 -9.07 -12.93
CA GLY A 125 -2.02 -9.11 -13.36
C GLY A 125 -1.07 -9.82 -12.41
N GLY A 126 -1.52 -10.84 -11.66
CA GLY A 126 -0.61 -11.74 -10.94
C GLY A 126 0.33 -12.38 -11.95
N ILE A 127 1.60 -11.95 -11.96
CA ILE A 127 2.59 -12.43 -12.92
C ILE A 127 2.73 -13.93 -12.67
N TYR A 128 2.56 -14.69 -13.74
CA TYR A 128 2.64 -16.13 -13.78
C TYR A 128 3.92 -16.63 -13.08
N MET A 129 3.75 -17.38 -12.00
CA MET A 129 4.60 -18.50 -11.64
C MET A 129 3.67 -19.69 -11.37
#